data_AF-A0A0D0CMC1-F1
#
_entry.id   AF-A0A0D0CMC1-F1
#
_cell.length_a   1.000
_cell.length_b   1.000
_cell.length_c   1.000
_cell.angle_alpha   90.00
_cell.angle_beta   90.00
_cell.angle_gamma   90.00
#
_symmetry.space_group_name_H-M   'P 1'
#
loop_
_entity.id
_entity.type
_entity.pdbx_description
1 polymer ?
#
loop_
_entity_poly.entity_id
_entity_poly.type
_entity_poly.pdbx_seq_one_letter_code
_entity_poly.pdbx_strand_id
1 'polypeptide(L)'
;MRNPFLMIRFIFLSLLLFLNLLDLIFASVNASAAVNANLSLPGASIFLIFNAVASIFFLCIGLLELFAPNIAGSSVAFESCWSGVLSLAHIGAAVGTTINAAVFVHQTVDSVVVASSFLLMPATWLSSLTMLGYFFVLLVSAITHVPFEAEIWNKPVHQVKWFGYTNSKLKSSNISGPRQMPGFENDSWTHYLEDIESSGARKARYPVPDNEKAPWAPTNVRRGRDSPFRMPVKREGSEPDTSSESSFSTGSRENADLPPLPLNIQVKGGKPVGSRFIERFRESQTLSRPSASIVDFPREVDDHDKPIPLPRLSQWIRADMRKAFASR
;
A
#
# COMPACT_ATOMS: atom_id res chain seq x y z
N MET A 1 4.68 -2.35 1.63
CA MET A 1 3.47 -1.49 1.74
C MET A 1 2.36 -2.28 2.44
N ARG A 2 1.51 -1.63 3.26
CA ARG A 2 0.42 -2.29 4.01
C ARG A 2 -0.66 -2.76 3.03
N ASN A 3 -1.16 -3.99 3.18
CA ASN A 3 -2.21 -4.54 2.33
C ASN A 3 -3.54 -3.78 2.60
N PRO A 4 -4.11 -3.04 1.64
CA PRO A 4 -5.32 -2.24 1.88
C PRO A 4 -6.53 -3.11 2.23
N PHE A 5 -6.59 -4.36 1.75
CA PHE A 5 -7.64 -5.30 2.11
C PHE A 5 -7.68 -5.56 3.62
N LEU A 6 -6.51 -5.77 4.23
CA LEU A 6 -6.40 -6.03 5.67
C LEU A 6 -6.77 -4.79 6.51
N MET A 7 -6.49 -3.58 6.00
CA MET A 7 -6.95 -2.37 6.67
C MET A 7 -8.47 -2.25 6.65
N ILE A 8 -9.10 -2.50 5.49
CA ILE A 8 -10.57 -2.50 5.37
C ILE A 8 -11.18 -3.57 6.29
N ARG A 9 -10.64 -4.79 6.28
CA ARG A 9 -11.07 -5.87 7.18
C ARG A 9 -10.97 -5.44 8.65
N PHE A 10 -9.85 -4.86 9.06
CA PHE A 10 -9.69 -4.40 10.45
C PHE A 10 -10.70 -3.33 10.84
N ILE A 11 -11.03 -2.40 9.94
CA ILE A 11 -12.06 -1.38 10.15
C ILE A 11 -13.43 -2.05 10.34
N PHE A 12 -13.81 -2.99 9.48
CA PHE A 12 -15.07 -3.74 9.61
C PHE A 12 -15.14 -4.52 10.93
N LEU A 13 -14.11 -5.29 11.27
CA LEU A 13 -14.08 -6.07 12.51
C LEU A 13 -14.16 -5.19 13.76
N SER A 14 -13.48 -4.04 13.75
CA SER A 14 -13.52 -3.09 14.87
C SER A 14 -14.89 -2.43 15.01
N LEU A 15 -15.50 -2.03 13.89
CA LEU A 15 -16.84 -1.47 13.87
C LEU A 15 -17.88 -2.50 14.34
N LEU A 16 -17.79 -3.74 13.85
CA LEU A 16 -18.65 -4.84 14.27
C LEU A 16 -18.50 -5.15 15.77
N LEU A 17 -17.27 -5.16 16.29
CA LEU A 17 -17.04 -5.36 17.73
C LEU A 17 -17.75 -4.28 18.55
N PHE A 18 -17.60 -3.02 18.15
CA PHE A 18 -18.25 -1.90 18.83
C PHE A 18 -19.78 -1.99 18.76
N LEU A 19 -20.35 -2.26 17.59
CA LEU A 19 -21.80 -2.39 17.41
C LEU A 19 -22.37 -3.58 18.21
N ASN A 20 -21.70 -4.74 18.21
CA ASN A 20 -22.13 -5.89 19.00
C ASN A 20 -22.06 -5.65 20.51
N LEU A 21 -21.11 -4.83 20.98
CA LEU A 21 -21.06 -4.40 22.38
C LEU A 21 -22.23 -3.47 22.74
N LEU A 22 -22.58 -2.54 21.85
CA LEU A 22 -23.76 -1.68 22.05
C LEU A 22 -25.05 -2.50 22.06
N ASP A 23 -25.20 -3.42 21.11
CA ASP A 23 -26.30 -4.38 21.03
C ASP A 23 -26.45 -5.19 22.33
N LEU A 24 -25.34 -5.70 22.87
CA LEU A 24 -25.30 -6.44 24.13
C LEU A 24 -25.74 -5.55 25.32
N ILE A 25 -25.22 -4.33 25.41
CA ILE A 25 -25.55 -3.38 26.49
C ILE A 25 -27.04 -3.03 26.43
N PHE A 26 -27.54 -2.59 25.27
CA PHE A 26 -28.94 -2.19 25.13
C PHE A 26 -29.91 -3.36 25.32
N ALA A 27 -29.59 -4.55 24.81
CA ALA A 27 -30.43 -5.72 25.03
C ALA A 27 -30.44 -6.14 26.51
N SER A 28 -29.30 -6.03 27.21
CA SER A 28 -29.23 -6.31 28.65
C SER A 28 -30.04 -5.32 29.50
N VAL A 29 -30.00 -4.02 29.15
CA VAL A 29 -30.80 -2.98 29.81
C VAL A 29 -32.29 -3.22 29.56
N ASN A 30 -32.68 -3.53 28.32
CA ASN A 30 -34.06 -3.82 27.98
C ASN A 30 -34.57 -5.08 28.71
N ALA A 31 -33.76 -6.14 28.77
CA ALA A 31 -34.06 -7.34 29.53
C ALA A 31 -34.25 -7.06 31.02
N SER A 32 -33.33 -6.28 31.63
CA SER A 32 -33.41 -5.88 33.03
C SER A 32 -34.66 -5.04 33.33
N ALA A 33 -34.97 -4.07 32.47
CA ALA A 33 -36.15 -3.22 32.61
C ALA A 33 -37.45 -4.03 32.49
N ALA A 34 -37.53 -4.98 31.56
CA ALA A 34 -38.69 -5.87 31.43
C ALA A 34 -38.90 -6.73 32.70
N VAL A 35 -37.83 -7.28 33.28
CA VAL A 35 -37.89 -8.05 34.53
C VAL A 35 -38.36 -7.17 35.69
N ASN A 36 -37.83 -5.95 35.82
CA ASN A 36 -38.23 -5.02 36.89
C ASN A 36 -39.70 -4.58 36.77
N ALA A 37 -40.22 -4.52 35.54
CA ALA A 37 -41.62 -4.22 35.26
C ALA A 37 -42.55 -5.45 35.43
N ASN A 38 -42.03 -6.61 35.85
CA ASN A 38 -42.76 -7.89 35.91
C ASN A 38 -43.41 -8.30 34.56
N LEU A 39 -42.80 -7.89 33.45
CA LEU A 39 -43.24 -8.27 32.11
C LEU A 39 -42.55 -9.58 31.67
N SER A 40 -43.19 -10.32 30.76
CA SER A 40 -42.54 -11.47 30.14
C SER A 40 -41.32 -11.01 29.34
N LEU A 41 -40.21 -11.73 29.51
CA LEU A 41 -38.95 -11.35 28.87
C LEU A 41 -39.10 -11.48 27.34
N PRO A 42 -38.82 -10.44 26.56
CA PRO A 42 -38.99 -10.49 25.11
C PRO A 42 -38.00 -11.50 24.53
N GLY A 43 -38.50 -12.52 23.81
CA GLY A 43 -37.65 -13.55 23.22
C GLY A 43 -36.57 -12.98 22.29
N ALA A 44 -36.86 -11.85 21.63
CA ALA A 44 -35.89 -11.15 20.79
C ALA A 44 -34.68 -10.63 21.59
N SER A 45 -34.86 -10.12 22.81
CA SER A 45 -33.75 -9.61 23.63
C SER A 45 -32.79 -10.74 24.02
N ILE A 46 -33.33 -11.92 24.36
CA ILE A 46 -32.52 -13.12 24.68
C ILE A 46 -31.75 -13.58 23.45
N PHE A 47 -32.43 -13.69 22.31
CA PHE A 47 -31.82 -14.11 21.04
C PHE A 47 -30.69 -13.15 20.62
N LEU A 48 -30.90 -11.85 20.80
CA LEU A 48 -29.93 -10.81 20.46
C LEU A 48 -28.70 -10.87 21.37
N ILE A 49 -28.87 -11.06 22.67
CA ILE A 49 -27.75 -11.29 23.60
C ILE A 49 -26.92 -12.49 23.16
N PHE A 50 -27.57 -13.62 22.85
CA PHE A 50 -26.88 -14.81 22.37
C PHE A 50 -26.12 -14.54 21.06
N ASN A 51 -26.76 -13.87 20.10
CA ASN A 51 -26.16 -13.56 18.81
C ASN A 51 -24.98 -12.57 18.93
N ALA A 52 -25.08 -11.57 19.82
CA ALA A 52 -24.01 -10.61 20.10
C ALA A 52 -22.80 -11.31 20.74
N VAL A 53 -23.02 -12.19 21.72
CA VAL A 53 -21.95 -12.97 22.35
C VAL A 53 -21.26 -13.90 21.34
N ALA A 54 -22.04 -14.62 20.53
CA ALA A 54 -21.50 -15.47 19.47
C ALA A 54 -20.68 -14.64 18.46
N SER A 55 -21.19 -13.47 18.05
CA SER A 55 -20.49 -12.56 17.15
C SER A 55 -19.18 -12.05 17.74
N ILE A 56 -19.18 -11.59 18.99
CA ILE A 56 -17.95 -11.17 19.69
C ILE A 56 -16.93 -12.31 19.73
N PHE A 57 -17.37 -13.54 20.02
CA PHE A 57 -16.49 -14.71 20.03
C PHE A 57 -15.84 -14.97 18.66
N PHE A 58 -16.60 -14.98 17.56
CA PHE A 58 -16.05 -15.16 16.21
C PHE A 58 -15.17 -13.98 15.77
N LEU A 59 -15.53 -12.75 16.14
CA LEU A 59 -14.70 -11.56 15.91
C LEU A 59 -13.37 -11.66 16.65
N CYS A 60 -13.36 -12.15 17.89
CA CYS A 60 -12.13 -12.41 18.64
C CYS A 60 -11.26 -13.45 17.94
N ILE A 61 -11.84 -14.53 17.38
CA ILE A 61 -11.09 -15.52 16.58
C ILE A 61 -10.49 -14.86 15.33
N GLY A 62 -11.24 -14.02 14.62
CA GLY A 62 -10.74 -13.29 13.45
C GLY A 62 -9.62 -12.30 13.79
N LEU A 63 -9.68 -11.64 14.94
CA LEU A 63 -8.64 -10.74 15.43
C LEU A 63 -7.42 -11.47 16.00
N LEU A 64 -7.59 -12.69 16.52
CA LEU A 64 -6.50 -13.48 17.12
C LEU A 64 -5.39 -13.77 16.10
N GLU A 65 -5.73 -13.83 14.82
CA GLU A 65 -4.78 -13.97 13.72
C GLU A 65 -3.70 -12.87 13.70
N LEU A 66 -4.00 -11.66 14.22
CA LEU A 66 -3.03 -10.58 14.35
C LEU A 66 -1.92 -10.89 15.36
N PHE A 67 -2.22 -11.72 16.36
CA PHE A 67 -1.28 -12.12 17.40
C PHE A 67 -0.62 -13.47 17.10
N ALA A 68 -1.34 -14.37 16.41
CA ALA A 68 -0.91 -15.73 16.13
C ALA A 68 -1.19 -16.11 14.66
N PRO A 69 -0.26 -15.82 13.73
CA PRO A 69 -0.47 -15.99 12.28
C PRO A 69 -0.63 -17.44 11.82
N ASN A 70 -0.37 -18.42 12.70
CA ASN A 70 -0.42 -19.85 12.37
C ASN A 70 -1.74 -20.53 12.79
N ILE A 71 -2.72 -19.79 13.32
CA ILE A 71 -3.98 -20.39 13.76
C ILE A 71 -4.88 -20.62 12.54
N ALA A 72 -5.28 -21.88 12.34
CA ALA A 72 -6.14 -22.32 11.23
C ALA A 72 -7.57 -21.72 11.25
N GLY A 73 -7.96 -21.06 12.34
CA GLY A 73 -9.28 -20.47 12.55
C GLY A 73 -9.59 -19.23 11.71
N SER A 74 -8.71 -18.82 10.80
CA SER A 74 -8.91 -17.64 9.95
C SER A 74 -8.91 -17.98 8.45
N SER A 75 -9.24 -19.23 8.09
CA SER A 75 -9.40 -19.58 6.67
C SER A 75 -10.52 -18.74 6.05
N VAL A 76 -10.33 -18.34 4.78
CA VAL A 76 -11.33 -17.53 4.05
C VAL A 76 -12.71 -18.21 4.04
N ALA A 77 -12.76 -19.54 3.91
CA ALA A 77 -14.00 -20.31 3.95
C ALA A 77 -14.68 -20.25 5.32
N PHE A 78 -13.92 -20.45 6.40
CA PHE A 78 -14.47 -20.36 7.75
C PHE A 78 -14.99 -18.96 8.02
N GLU A 79 -14.22 -17.94 7.66
CA GLU A 79 -14.60 -16.54 7.88
C GLU A 79 -15.81 -16.09 7.08
N SER A 80 -15.89 -16.51 5.81
CA SER A 80 -17.06 -16.29 4.97
C SER A 80 -18.29 -17.04 5.49
N CYS A 81 -18.12 -18.28 5.97
CA CYS A 81 -19.22 -19.09 6.49
C CYS A 81 -19.83 -18.48 7.76
N TRP A 82 -19.01 -18.20 8.79
CA TRP A 82 -19.56 -17.64 10.04
C TRP A 82 -20.12 -16.24 9.84
N SER A 83 -19.49 -15.42 8.98
CA SER A 83 -20.02 -14.07 8.69
C SER A 83 -21.36 -14.13 7.95
N GLY A 84 -21.52 -15.06 7.00
CA GLY A 84 -22.79 -15.30 6.33
C GLY A 84 -23.90 -15.73 7.30
N VAL A 85 -23.64 -16.75 8.13
CA VAL A 85 -24.61 -17.25 9.11
C VAL A 85 -25.00 -16.18 10.13
N LEU A 86 -24.03 -15.47 10.70
CA LEU A 86 -24.30 -14.42 11.68
C LEU A 86 -24.99 -13.21 11.05
N SER A 87 -24.72 -12.87 9.78
CA SER A 87 -25.43 -11.79 9.09
C SER A 87 -26.93 -12.11 8.96
N LEU A 88 -27.31 -13.35 8.61
CA LEU A 88 -28.70 -13.77 8.55
C LEU A 88 -29.37 -13.76 9.93
N ALA A 89 -28.65 -14.22 10.96
CA ALA A 89 -29.13 -14.16 12.34
C ALA A 89 -29.35 -12.71 12.82
N HIS A 90 -28.45 -11.79 12.48
CA HIS A 90 -28.58 -10.36 12.78
C HIS A 90 -29.75 -9.71 12.05
N ILE A 91 -29.99 -10.05 10.78
CA ILE A 91 -31.19 -9.57 10.05
C ILE A 91 -32.45 -10.05 10.76
N GLY A 92 -32.51 -11.33 11.14
CA GLY A 92 -33.63 -11.89 11.90
C GLY A 92 -33.84 -11.19 13.24
N ALA A 93 -32.75 -10.91 13.97
CA ALA A 93 -32.78 -10.17 15.23
C ALA A 93 -33.29 -8.74 15.02
N ALA A 94 -32.82 -8.03 13.99
CA ALA A 94 -33.22 -6.66 13.68
C ALA A 94 -34.71 -6.55 13.31
N VAL A 95 -35.24 -7.52 12.55
CA VAL A 95 -36.69 -7.61 12.29
C VAL A 95 -37.46 -7.86 13.59
N GLY A 96 -36.99 -8.79 14.41
CA GLY A 96 -37.61 -9.12 15.70
C GLY A 96 -37.63 -7.93 16.68
N THR A 97 -36.55 -7.15 16.77
CA THR A 97 -36.50 -5.94 17.61
C THR A 97 -37.41 -4.85 17.08
N THR A 98 -37.50 -4.68 15.76
CA THR A 98 -38.39 -3.69 15.13
C THR A 98 -39.86 -3.98 15.45
N ILE A 99 -40.29 -5.24 15.34
CA ILE A 99 -41.66 -5.66 15.67
C ILE A 99 -41.95 -5.43 17.16
N ASN A 100 -41.05 -5.85 18.04
CA ASN A 100 -41.24 -5.72 19.48
C ASN A 100 -41.21 -4.26 19.95
N ALA A 101 -40.33 -3.43 19.37
CA ALA A 101 -40.26 -2.01 19.70
C ALA A 101 -41.59 -1.30 19.41
N ALA A 102 -42.23 -1.61 18.28
CA ALA A 102 -43.55 -1.05 17.95
C ALA A 102 -44.62 -1.42 19.01
N VAL A 103 -44.59 -2.65 19.52
CA VAL A 103 -45.52 -3.09 20.57
C VAL A 103 -45.26 -2.35 21.89
N PHE A 104 -44.01 -2.20 22.31
CA PHE A 104 -43.67 -1.51 23.57
C PHE A 104 -44.03 -0.03 23.57
N VAL A 105 -43.86 0.66 22.44
CA VAL A 105 -44.25 2.07 22.30
C VAL A 105 -45.74 2.28 22.55
N HIS A 106 -46.59 1.32 22.20
CA HIS A 106 -48.04 1.43 22.40
C HIS A 106 -48.51 0.95 23.77
N GLN A 107 -47.81 0.01 24.40
CA GLN A 107 -48.31 -0.68 25.59
C GLN A 107 -47.68 -0.25 26.91
N THR A 108 -46.47 0.32 26.90
CA THR A 108 -45.71 0.56 28.13
C THR A 108 -45.70 2.03 28.53
N VAL A 109 -45.86 2.28 29.83
CA VAL A 109 -45.75 3.63 30.43
C VAL A 109 -44.29 3.93 30.82
N ASP A 110 -43.44 2.91 30.91
CA ASP A 110 -42.06 3.07 31.34
C ASP A 110 -41.18 3.66 30.22
N SER A 111 -40.78 4.92 30.41
CA SER A 111 -39.95 5.66 29.47
C SER A 111 -38.59 5.01 29.23
N VAL A 112 -38.06 4.23 30.18
CA VAL A 112 -36.76 3.56 30.07
C VAL A 112 -36.82 2.41 29.06
N VAL A 113 -37.89 1.62 29.08
CA VAL A 113 -38.10 0.51 28.13
C VAL A 113 -38.26 1.05 26.71
N VAL A 114 -39.02 2.14 26.56
CA VAL A 114 -39.22 2.80 25.27
C VAL A 114 -37.91 3.38 24.73
N ALA A 115 -37.14 4.11 25.55
CA ALA A 115 -35.86 4.70 25.14
C ALA A 115 -34.83 3.64 24.74
N SER A 116 -34.70 2.57 25.52
CA SER A 116 -33.76 1.48 25.21
C SER A 116 -34.17 0.71 23.93
N SER A 117 -35.46 0.47 23.72
CA SER A 117 -35.97 -0.15 22.48
C SER A 117 -35.73 0.73 21.25
N PHE A 118 -35.90 2.05 21.40
CA PHE A 118 -35.65 3.02 20.31
C PHE A 118 -34.19 3.11 19.91
N LEU A 119 -33.25 2.91 20.85
CA LEU A 119 -31.81 2.87 20.56
C LEU A 119 -31.35 1.50 20.03
N LEU A 120 -31.94 0.42 20.53
CA LEU A 120 -31.61 -0.94 20.12
C LEU A 120 -31.94 -1.20 18.64
N MET A 121 -33.07 -0.67 18.16
CA MET A 121 -33.49 -0.84 16.76
C MET A 121 -32.45 -0.35 15.74
N PRO A 122 -32.01 0.94 15.73
CA PRO A 122 -31.00 1.39 14.77
C PRO A 122 -29.64 0.73 14.97
N ALA A 123 -29.25 0.41 16.21
CA ALA A 123 -28.00 -0.29 16.50
C ALA A 123 -27.96 -1.68 15.85
N THR A 124 -29.01 -2.47 16.03
CA THR A 124 -29.14 -3.82 15.45
C THR A 124 -29.19 -3.80 13.93
N TRP A 125 -29.92 -2.85 13.33
CA TRP A 125 -29.91 -2.65 11.88
C TRP A 125 -28.52 -2.29 11.35
N LEU A 126 -27.81 -1.39 12.02
CA LEU A 126 -26.47 -0.99 11.61
C LEU A 126 -25.47 -2.15 11.74
N SER A 127 -25.56 -2.92 12.83
CA SER A 127 -24.79 -4.15 13.06
C SER A 127 -25.04 -5.18 11.95
N SER A 128 -26.31 -5.44 11.65
CA SER A 128 -26.75 -6.35 10.59
C SER A 128 -26.24 -5.94 9.20
N LEU A 129 -26.41 -4.68 8.82
CA LEU A 129 -25.96 -4.17 7.51
C LEU A 129 -24.44 -4.17 7.40
N THR A 130 -23.73 -3.82 8.48
CA THR A 130 -22.26 -3.87 8.52
C THR A 130 -21.76 -5.31 8.37
N MET A 131 -22.42 -6.26 9.04
CA MET A 131 -22.07 -7.68 9.01
C MET A 131 -22.30 -8.29 7.62
N LEU A 132 -23.43 -7.94 7.00
CA LEU A 132 -23.76 -8.32 5.64
C LEU A 132 -22.78 -7.71 4.62
N GLY A 133 -22.45 -6.43 4.79
CA GLY A 133 -21.45 -5.74 3.97
C GLY A 133 -20.07 -6.40 4.08
N TYR A 134 -19.67 -6.78 5.29
CA TYR A 134 -18.44 -7.51 5.53
C TYR A 134 -18.42 -8.86 4.80
N PHE A 135 -19.49 -9.65 4.93
CA PHE A 135 -19.66 -10.93 4.23
C PHE A 135 -19.54 -10.76 2.71
N PHE A 136 -20.22 -9.77 2.11
CA PHE A 136 -20.15 -9.53 0.67
C PHE A 136 -18.76 -9.09 0.21
N VAL A 137 -18.10 -8.19 0.93
CA VAL A 137 -16.74 -7.75 0.60
C VAL A 137 -15.79 -8.95 0.61
N LEU A 138 -15.87 -9.81 1.62
CA LEU A 138 -15.03 -11.00 1.72
C LEU A 138 -15.36 -12.03 0.63
N LEU A 139 -16.65 -12.31 0.40
CA LEU A 139 -17.11 -13.28 -0.58
C LEU A 139 -16.74 -12.87 -2.01
N VAL A 140 -17.06 -11.62 -2.40
CA VAL A 140 -16.75 -11.10 -3.74
C VAL A 140 -15.24 -11.05 -3.97
N SER A 141 -14.48 -10.65 -2.95
CA SER A 141 -13.01 -10.65 -3.04
C SER A 141 -12.48 -12.07 -3.21
N ALA A 142 -13.00 -13.05 -2.46
CA ALA A 142 -12.60 -14.45 -2.57
C ALA A 142 -12.91 -14.99 -3.98
N ILE A 143 -14.14 -14.81 -4.47
CA ILE A 143 -14.58 -15.28 -5.79
C ILE A 143 -13.73 -14.68 -6.91
N THR A 144 -13.42 -13.39 -6.86
CA THR A 144 -12.57 -12.76 -7.89
C THR A 144 -11.14 -13.30 -7.91
N HIS A 145 -10.66 -13.88 -6.81
CA HIS A 145 -9.31 -14.44 -6.69
C HIS A 145 -9.21 -15.96 -6.91
N VAL A 146 -10.33 -16.69 -6.94
CA VAL A 146 -10.37 -18.14 -7.19
C VAL A 146 -9.57 -18.56 -8.45
N PRO A 147 -9.63 -17.84 -9.60
CA PRO A 147 -8.88 -18.24 -10.80
C PRO A 147 -7.36 -18.17 -10.64
N PHE A 148 -6.87 -17.33 -9.71
CA PHE A 148 -5.43 -17.10 -9.50
C PHE A 148 -4.85 -17.99 -8.41
N GLU A 149 -5.67 -18.41 -7.44
CA GLU A 149 -5.24 -19.24 -6.31
C GLU A 149 -6.28 -20.33 -6.00
N ALA A 150 -6.07 -21.54 -6.51
CA ALA A 150 -7.00 -22.67 -6.37
C ALA A 150 -7.31 -23.09 -4.91
N GLU A 151 -6.42 -22.74 -3.96
CA GLU A 151 -6.55 -23.08 -2.54
C GLU A 151 -6.95 -21.88 -1.66
N ILE A 152 -7.49 -20.80 -2.24
CA ILE A 152 -7.82 -19.57 -1.51
C ILE A 152 -8.71 -19.81 -0.29
N TRP A 153 -9.67 -20.73 -0.40
CA TRP A 153 -10.64 -21.04 0.64
C TRP A 153 -10.02 -21.61 1.93
N ASN A 154 -8.92 -22.35 1.80
CA ASN A 154 -8.22 -22.95 2.93
C ASN A 154 -7.09 -22.06 3.47
N LYS A 155 -6.69 -21.04 2.71
CA LYS A 155 -5.66 -20.10 3.15
C LYS A 155 -6.24 -19.10 4.14
N PRO A 156 -5.45 -18.66 5.12
CA PRO A 156 -5.87 -17.61 6.02
C PRO A 156 -5.89 -16.26 5.29
N VAL A 157 -6.82 -15.38 5.67
CA VAL A 157 -7.09 -14.11 4.95
C VAL A 157 -5.84 -13.24 4.79
N HIS A 158 -4.93 -13.24 5.76
CA HIS A 158 -3.69 -12.47 5.69
C HIS A 158 -2.64 -13.01 4.71
N GLN A 159 -2.70 -14.29 4.34
CA GLN A 159 -1.75 -14.91 3.40
C GLN A 159 -2.15 -14.72 1.94
N VAL A 160 -3.42 -14.44 1.66
CA VAL A 160 -3.94 -14.23 0.31
C VAL A 160 -3.41 -12.91 -0.27
N LYS A 161 -2.95 -12.94 -1.52
CA LYS A 161 -2.38 -11.78 -2.22
C LYS A 161 -3.46 -10.95 -2.90
N TRP A 162 -4.35 -10.35 -2.11
CA TRP A 162 -5.55 -9.61 -2.56
C TRP A 162 -5.35 -8.54 -3.64
N PHE A 163 -4.14 -7.98 -3.79
CA PHE A 163 -3.88 -6.90 -4.76
C PHE A 163 -2.53 -7.01 -5.47
N GLY A 164 -1.98 -8.23 -5.60
CA GLY A 164 -0.75 -8.45 -6.38
C GLY A 164 0.53 -7.80 -5.82
N TYR A 165 0.46 -7.07 -4.70
CA TYR A 165 1.63 -6.55 -4.01
C TYR A 165 2.38 -7.69 -3.34
N THR A 166 3.21 -8.37 -4.11
CA THR A 166 4.23 -9.24 -3.56
C THR A 166 5.24 -8.35 -2.83
N ASN A 167 5.10 -8.22 -1.50
CA ASN A 167 6.22 -7.83 -0.63
C ASN A 167 7.28 -8.96 -0.59
N SER A 168 7.45 -9.73 -1.67
CA SER A 168 8.78 -10.25 -1.96
C SER A 168 9.65 -9.02 -2.16
N LYS A 169 10.19 -8.50 -1.04
CA LYS A 169 11.61 -8.20 -1.00
C LYS A 169 12.21 -9.36 -1.76
N LEU A 170 12.61 -9.12 -3.01
CA LEU A 170 13.39 -10.05 -3.79
C LEU A 170 14.38 -10.61 -2.79
N LYS A 171 14.16 -11.84 -2.33
CA LYS A 171 15.10 -12.50 -1.46
C LYS A 171 16.31 -12.53 -2.36
N SER A 172 17.27 -11.65 -2.11
CA SER A 172 18.46 -11.47 -2.95
C SER A 172 19.24 -12.78 -3.07
N SER A 173 18.89 -13.77 -2.25
CA SER A 173 19.34 -15.17 -2.32
C SER A 173 18.82 -15.95 -3.54
N ASN A 174 17.81 -15.49 -4.28
CA ASN A 174 17.36 -16.09 -5.55
C ASN A 174 17.71 -15.24 -6.78
N ILE A 175 18.54 -14.20 -6.63
CA ILE A 175 19.48 -13.88 -7.70
C ILE A 175 20.47 -15.05 -7.66
N SER A 176 20.07 -16.16 -8.28
CA SER A 176 21.04 -17.11 -8.79
C SER A 176 22.04 -16.28 -9.56
N GLY A 177 23.26 -16.13 -9.03
CA GLY A 177 24.38 -15.67 -9.84
C GLY A 177 24.34 -16.45 -11.15
N PRO A 178 24.67 -15.80 -12.28
CA PRO A 178 24.44 -16.34 -13.62
C PRO A 178 24.81 -17.81 -13.63
N ARG A 179 23.80 -18.69 -13.76
CA ARG A 179 24.05 -20.10 -14.04
C ARG A 179 24.76 -20.06 -15.37
N GLN A 180 26.07 -20.32 -15.35
CA GLN A 180 26.82 -20.62 -16.56
C GLN A 180 26.06 -21.77 -17.24
N MET A 181 25.27 -21.46 -18.27
CA MET A 181 24.71 -22.50 -19.12
C MET A 181 25.90 -23.08 -19.88
N PRO A 182 26.26 -24.35 -19.64
CA PRO A 182 27.28 -24.99 -20.45
C PRO A 182 26.67 -25.20 -21.85
N GLY A 183 27.06 -24.35 -22.81
CA GLY A 183 26.66 -24.51 -24.21
C GLY A 183 26.06 -23.28 -24.89
N PHE A 184 25.84 -22.16 -24.19
CA PHE A 184 25.56 -20.88 -24.87
C PHE A 184 26.87 -20.15 -25.14
N GLU A 185 27.69 -20.75 -26.00
CA GLU A 185 28.85 -20.09 -26.59
C GLU A 185 28.34 -18.99 -27.56
N ASN A 186 28.74 -17.75 -27.27
CA ASN A 186 28.92 -16.67 -28.25
C ASN A 186 27.78 -15.69 -28.56
N ASP A 187 26.83 -15.45 -27.65
CA ASP A 187 26.07 -14.20 -27.72
C ASP A 187 26.91 -13.04 -27.13
N SER A 188 27.80 -12.53 -27.99
CA SER A 188 28.71 -11.37 -27.79
C SER A 188 28.09 -10.20 -27.01
N TRP A 189 26.79 -9.98 -27.16
CA TRP A 189 26.05 -8.91 -26.49
C TRP A 189 25.83 -9.11 -24.99
N THR A 190 25.63 -10.36 -24.54
CA THR A 190 25.41 -10.65 -23.11
C THR A 190 26.71 -10.50 -22.31
N HIS A 191 27.85 -10.88 -22.93
CA HIS A 191 29.17 -10.69 -22.34
C HIS A 191 29.48 -9.21 -22.08
N TYR A 192 29.08 -8.30 -22.99
CA TYR A 192 29.28 -6.86 -22.78
C TYR A 192 28.46 -6.30 -21.60
N LEU A 193 27.24 -6.80 -21.38
CA LEU A 193 26.39 -6.34 -20.29
C LEU A 193 26.86 -6.87 -18.92
N GLU A 194 27.27 -8.14 -18.86
CA GLU A 194 27.88 -8.70 -17.64
C GLU A 194 29.22 -8.04 -17.31
N ASP A 195 29.99 -7.61 -18.31
CA ASP A 195 31.27 -6.92 -18.08
C ASP A 195 31.05 -5.50 -17.52
N ILE A 196 29.98 -4.79 -17.91
CA ILE A 196 29.65 -3.47 -17.37
C ILE A 196 29.23 -3.54 -15.89
N GLU A 197 28.45 -4.56 -15.51
CA GLU A 197 27.97 -4.72 -14.13
C GLU A 197 29.06 -5.31 -13.23
N SER A 198 29.86 -6.25 -13.75
CA SER A 198 30.95 -6.88 -13.00
C SER A 198 32.17 -5.98 -12.85
N SER A 199 32.50 -5.12 -13.81
CA SER A 199 33.68 -4.24 -13.72
C SER A 199 33.59 -3.21 -12.60
N GLY A 200 32.38 -2.83 -12.14
CA GLY A 200 32.21 -2.01 -10.95
C GLY A 200 32.61 -2.74 -9.66
N ALA A 201 32.13 -3.98 -9.48
CA ALA A 201 32.38 -4.77 -8.28
C ALA A 201 33.78 -5.42 -8.26
N ARG A 202 34.28 -5.89 -9.41
CA ARG A 202 35.65 -6.43 -9.56
C ARG A 202 36.69 -5.36 -9.28
N LYS A 203 36.52 -4.14 -9.81
CA LYS A 203 37.47 -3.03 -9.60
C LYS A 203 37.51 -2.56 -8.14
N ALA A 204 36.47 -2.84 -7.35
CA ALA A 204 36.47 -2.60 -5.90
C ALA A 204 37.21 -3.70 -5.11
N ARG A 205 37.22 -4.95 -5.59
CA ARG A 205 37.89 -6.09 -4.91
C ARG A 205 39.34 -6.29 -5.37
N TYR A 206 39.64 -5.96 -6.62
CA TYR A 206 40.95 -6.08 -7.23
C TYR A 206 41.34 -4.72 -7.81
N PRO A 207 41.97 -3.84 -7.01
CA PRO A 207 42.50 -2.60 -7.54
C PRO A 207 43.54 -2.94 -8.60
N VAL A 208 43.33 -2.42 -9.81
CA VAL A 208 44.27 -2.60 -10.94
C VAL A 208 45.64 -2.09 -10.51
N PRO A 209 46.70 -2.92 -10.58
CA PRO A 209 48.04 -2.53 -10.17
C PRO A 209 48.52 -1.34 -11.03
N ASP A 210 49.30 -0.44 -10.41
CA ASP A 210 49.62 0.87 -11.00
C ASP A 210 50.37 0.81 -12.33
N ASN A 211 51.02 -0.32 -12.62
CA ASN A 211 51.77 -0.58 -13.85
C ASN A 211 50.90 -0.87 -15.10
N GLU A 212 49.62 -1.24 -14.93
CA GLU A 212 48.69 -1.48 -16.05
C GLU A 212 47.85 -0.24 -16.41
N LYS A 213 48.00 0.86 -15.67
CA LYS A 213 47.31 2.11 -15.99
C LYS A 213 47.96 2.72 -17.22
N ALA A 214 47.13 3.03 -18.22
CA ALA A 214 47.61 3.68 -19.43
C ALA A 214 48.35 4.98 -19.07
N PRO A 215 49.57 5.21 -19.60
CA PRO A 215 50.48 6.28 -19.12
C PRO A 215 49.94 7.70 -19.34
N TRP A 216 48.96 7.85 -20.23
CA TRP A 216 48.28 9.11 -20.52
C TRP A 216 47.08 9.38 -19.61
N ALA A 217 46.60 8.39 -18.86
CA ALA A 217 45.47 8.55 -17.96
C ALA A 217 46.00 8.98 -16.58
N PRO A 218 45.79 10.25 -16.15
CA PRO A 218 46.28 10.72 -14.86
C PRO A 218 45.72 9.84 -13.74
N THR A 219 46.64 9.23 -12.99
CA THR A 219 46.28 8.31 -11.91
C THR A 219 45.49 9.08 -10.85
N ASN A 220 44.38 8.49 -10.38
CA ASN A 220 43.53 8.98 -9.28
C ASN A 220 42.59 10.17 -9.56
N VAL A 221 42.27 10.52 -10.80
CA VAL A 221 41.20 11.51 -11.06
C VAL A 221 39.84 10.87 -10.82
N ARG A 222 39.17 11.20 -9.71
CA ARG A 222 37.79 10.80 -9.47
C ARG A 222 36.86 11.75 -10.25
N ARG A 223 36.17 11.23 -11.27
CA ARG A 223 35.11 11.99 -11.98
C ARG A 223 34.13 12.60 -10.97
N GLY A 224 33.90 13.91 -11.09
CA GLY A 224 33.01 14.69 -10.21
C GLY A 224 33.62 15.12 -8.87
N ARG A 225 34.82 14.65 -8.51
CA ARG A 225 35.52 15.08 -7.28
C ARG A 225 36.78 15.88 -7.57
N ASP A 226 37.45 15.69 -8.70
CA ASP A 226 38.68 16.41 -9.04
C ASP A 226 38.46 17.40 -10.19
N SER A 227 39.23 18.49 -10.18
CA SER A 227 39.19 19.51 -11.23
C SER A 227 39.44 18.87 -12.60
N PRO A 228 38.71 19.24 -13.68
CA PRO A 228 37.84 20.42 -13.84
C PRO A 228 36.38 20.21 -13.43
N PHE A 229 36.00 19.04 -12.90
CA PHE A 229 34.60 18.70 -12.61
C PHE A 229 34.15 18.96 -11.18
N ARG A 230 34.98 19.63 -10.36
CA ARG A 230 34.51 20.16 -9.07
C ARG A 230 33.50 21.25 -9.37
N MET A 231 32.26 21.08 -8.90
CA MET A 231 31.36 22.22 -8.82
C MET A 231 32.07 23.35 -8.06
N PRO A 232 32.07 24.59 -8.57
CA PRO A 232 32.65 25.71 -7.85
C PRO A 232 31.96 25.76 -6.49
N VAL A 233 32.71 25.49 -5.43
CA VAL A 233 32.25 25.71 -4.06
C VAL A 233 31.90 27.19 -4.03
N LYS A 234 30.61 27.49 -3.84
CA LYS A 234 30.11 28.85 -3.68
C LYS A 234 30.85 29.43 -2.48
N ARG A 235 31.89 30.22 -2.74
CA ARG A 235 32.66 30.93 -1.72
C ARG A 235 31.74 32.02 -1.19
N GLU A 236 31.02 31.72 -0.11
CA GLU A 236 30.55 32.75 0.81
C GLU A 236 31.79 33.22 1.59
N GLY A 237 32.50 34.21 1.04
CA GLY A 237 33.20 35.19 1.87
C GLY A 237 32.16 36.20 2.35
N SER A 238 32.25 36.82 3.51
CA SER A 238 33.33 36.98 4.50
C SER A 238 32.65 37.68 5.70
N GLU A 239 32.93 37.35 6.96
CA GLU A 239 34.09 37.83 7.73
C GLU A 239 34.29 37.02 9.03
N PRO A 240 35.48 37.08 9.65
CA PRO A 240 35.80 36.40 10.90
C PRO A 240 35.60 37.34 12.11
N ASP A 241 35.13 36.81 13.24
CA ASP A 241 35.86 36.84 14.52
C ASP A 241 35.03 36.36 15.72
N THR A 242 35.78 35.86 16.70
CA THR A 242 35.51 35.81 18.15
C THR A 242 34.38 34.95 18.72
N SER A 243 34.80 33.77 19.19
CA SER A 243 34.56 33.21 20.55
C SER A 243 33.14 32.95 21.08
N SER A 244 33.11 32.02 22.06
CA SER A 244 32.06 31.75 23.06
C SER A 244 30.90 30.82 22.68
N GLU A 245 31.01 29.63 23.27
CA GLU A 245 30.01 29.00 24.14
C GLU A 245 28.61 28.60 23.61
N SER A 246 28.31 27.34 23.94
CA SER A 246 27.02 26.73 24.22
C SER A 246 25.76 27.59 24.05
N SER A 247 24.81 27.08 23.28
CA SER A 247 23.50 26.69 23.84
C SER A 247 22.64 25.99 22.80
N PHE A 248 22.09 24.84 23.20
CA PHE A 248 20.93 24.23 22.57
C PHE A 248 19.74 25.18 22.79
N SER A 249 19.17 25.71 21.71
CA SER A 249 17.84 26.30 21.74
C SER A 249 16.95 25.65 20.69
N THR A 250 15.98 24.92 21.22
CA THR A 250 14.81 24.38 20.54
C THR A 250 13.91 25.56 20.17
N GLY A 251 13.80 25.88 18.89
CA GLY A 251 12.92 26.94 18.39
C GLY A 251 12.01 26.41 17.29
N SER A 252 10.73 26.25 17.61
CA SER A 252 9.67 26.02 16.64
C SER A 252 9.53 27.24 15.72
N ARG A 253 9.54 27.02 14.41
CA ARG A 253 9.07 28.00 13.44
C ARG A 253 8.03 27.35 12.54
N GLU A 254 6.80 27.83 12.71
CA GLU A 254 5.68 27.65 11.80
C GLU A 254 5.92 28.43 10.49
N ASN A 255 5.25 27.95 9.44
CA ASN A 255 5.02 28.55 8.12
C ASN A 255 6.13 28.44 7.07
N ALA A 256 5.93 27.51 6.11
CA ALA A 256 5.57 27.85 4.73
C ALA A 256 5.30 26.56 3.92
N ASP A 257 4.18 26.55 3.19
CA ASP A 257 3.77 25.53 2.24
C ASP A 257 4.82 25.31 1.14
N LEU A 258 5.71 24.35 1.36
CA LEU A 258 6.53 23.75 0.31
C LEU A 258 6.22 22.25 0.25
N PRO A 259 6.08 21.66 -0.95
CA PRO A 259 5.91 20.22 -1.08
C PRO A 259 7.08 19.51 -0.38
N PRO A 260 6.83 18.45 0.39
CA PRO A 260 7.86 17.77 1.15
C PRO A 260 8.98 17.31 0.21
N LEU A 261 10.16 17.91 0.37
CA LEU A 261 11.38 17.45 -0.28
C LEU A 261 11.59 15.98 0.08
N PRO A 262 12.02 15.13 -0.88
CA PRO A 262 12.21 13.71 -0.61
C PRO A 262 13.19 13.54 0.54
N LEU A 263 12.75 12.80 1.57
CA LEU A 263 13.55 12.46 2.74
C LEU A 263 14.92 11.95 2.29
N ASN A 264 15.97 12.72 2.58
CA ASN A 264 17.33 12.28 2.40
C ASN A 264 17.65 11.28 3.52
N ILE A 265 17.34 10.01 3.28
CA ILE A 265 17.69 8.90 4.17
C ILE A 265 19.22 8.78 4.14
N GLN A 266 19.88 9.46 5.07
CA GLN A 266 21.27 9.18 5.37
C GLN A 266 21.34 7.79 6.01
N VAL A 267 21.74 6.79 5.21
CA VAL A 267 22.06 5.45 5.71
C VAL A 267 23.34 5.58 6.56
N LYS A 268 23.14 5.71 7.88
CA LYS A 268 24.22 5.77 8.86
C LYS A 268 24.99 4.43 8.85
N GLY A 269 26.18 4.43 8.23
CA GLY A 269 27.15 3.32 8.34
C GLY A 269 27.67 2.71 7.03
N GLY A 270 27.20 3.14 5.86
CA GLY A 270 27.72 2.67 4.57
C GLY A 270 28.77 3.61 3.98
N LYS A 271 29.95 3.10 3.62
CA LYS A 271 30.91 3.84 2.78
C LYS A 271 30.18 4.36 1.53
N PRO A 272 30.34 5.64 1.12
CA PRO A 272 29.64 6.19 -0.03
C PRO A 272 30.16 5.53 -1.32
N VAL A 273 29.50 4.44 -1.74
CA VAL A 273 29.65 3.91 -3.09
C VAL A 273 28.97 4.92 -4.00
N GLY A 274 29.76 5.50 -4.91
CA GLY A 274 29.39 6.66 -5.70
C GLY A 274 28.00 6.55 -6.32
N SER A 275 27.24 7.63 -6.19
CA SER A 275 26.01 7.92 -6.92
C SER A 275 26.22 7.70 -8.41
N ARG A 276 25.91 6.48 -8.88
CA ARG A 276 25.54 6.21 -10.26
C ARG A 276 24.01 6.23 -10.26
N PHE A 277 23.45 7.43 -10.30
CA PHE A 277 22.15 7.65 -10.94
C PHE A 277 22.34 7.28 -12.42
N ILE A 278 22.35 5.98 -12.71
CA ILE A 278 21.90 5.50 -14.01
C ILE A 278 20.40 5.63 -13.88
N GLU A 279 19.86 6.72 -14.41
CA GLU A 279 18.45 6.76 -14.77
C GLU A 279 18.19 5.55 -15.67
N ARG A 280 17.74 4.44 -15.08
CA ARG A 280 17.15 3.34 -15.80
C ARG A 280 15.83 3.87 -16.35
N PHE A 281 15.90 4.63 -17.45
CA PHE A 281 14.79 4.85 -18.38
C PHE A 281 14.46 3.55 -19.14
N ARG A 282 14.37 2.44 -18.40
CA ARG A 282 14.07 1.11 -18.92
C ARG A 282 13.16 0.41 -17.94
N GLU A 283 12.02 1.03 -17.74
CA GLU A 283 10.75 0.41 -17.37
C GLU A 283 9.68 1.49 -17.58
N SER A 284 9.68 2.10 -18.78
CA SER A 284 8.40 2.45 -19.38
C SER A 284 7.68 1.12 -19.59
N GLN A 285 7.01 0.66 -18.54
CA GLN A 285 5.80 -0.11 -18.67
C GLN A 285 5.06 0.53 -19.84
N THR A 286 4.96 -0.26 -20.91
CA THR A 286 3.87 -0.20 -21.85
C THR A 286 2.63 0.27 -21.11
N LEU A 287 2.37 1.57 -21.19
CA LEU A 287 1.01 2.10 -21.20
C LEU A 287 0.36 1.27 -22.30
N SER A 288 -0.39 0.27 -21.88
CA SER A 288 -1.33 -0.45 -22.72
C SER A 288 -2.31 0.61 -23.20
N ARG A 289 -1.93 1.30 -24.28
CA ARG A 289 -2.83 2.05 -25.12
C ARG A 289 -3.96 1.07 -25.43
N PRO A 290 -5.24 1.43 -25.21
CA PRO A 290 -6.32 0.62 -25.73
C PRO A 290 -6.02 0.42 -27.22
N SER A 291 -6.34 -0.76 -27.74
CA SER A 291 -6.21 -1.15 -29.14
C SER A 291 -7.00 -0.19 -30.04
N ALA A 292 -6.47 1.02 -30.20
CA ALA A 292 -6.83 1.95 -31.24
C ALA A 292 -6.30 1.31 -32.51
N SER A 293 -7.25 0.94 -33.35
CA SER A 293 -7.14 0.73 -34.80
C SER A 293 -5.74 1.00 -35.35
N ILE A 294 -5.19 -0.02 -36.00
CA ILE A 294 -4.22 0.08 -37.10
C ILE A 294 -4.11 1.53 -37.58
N VAL A 295 -3.10 2.24 -37.10
CA VAL A 295 -2.76 3.54 -37.65
C VAL A 295 -2.15 3.22 -39.00
N ASP A 296 -3.00 3.17 -40.02
CA ASP A 296 -2.60 3.19 -41.41
C ASP A 296 -1.61 4.37 -41.52
N PHE A 297 -0.37 4.06 -41.89
CA PHE A 297 0.57 5.09 -42.31
C PHE A 297 -0.13 5.95 -43.38
N PRO A 298 0.00 7.28 -43.35
CA PRO A 298 -0.63 8.13 -44.36
C PRO A 298 -0.19 7.63 -45.74
N ARG A 299 -1.16 7.24 -46.57
CA ARG A 299 -0.94 6.66 -47.90
C ARG A 299 -0.28 7.63 -48.90
N GLU A 300 0.05 8.82 -48.45
CA GLU A 300 0.64 9.91 -49.24
C GLU A 300 2.19 9.88 -49.21
N VAL A 301 2.81 8.91 -48.54
CA VAL A 301 4.28 8.74 -48.58
C VAL A 301 4.64 7.84 -49.77
N ASP A 302 4.70 8.44 -50.97
CA ASP A 302 4.97 7.76 -52.24
C ASP A 302 6.42 7.24 -52.41
N ASP A 303 7.35 7.60 -51.51
CA ASP A 303 8.77 7.23 -51.63
C ASP A 303 9.48 7.20 -50.28
N HIS A 304 9.88 6.00 -49.83
CA HIS A 304 10.52 5.77 -48.54
C HIS A 304 12.00 6.15 -48.50
N ASP A 305 12.63 6.35 -49.66
CA ASP A 305 14.05 6.71 -49.75
C ASP A 305 14.27 8.24 -49.83
N LYS A 306 13.19 9.03 -49.83
CA LYS A 306 13.29 10.49 -49.80
C LYS A 306 13.54 11.00 -48.37
N PRO A 307 14.42 12.00 -48.20
CA PRO A 307 14.64 12.62 -46.90
C PRO A 307 13.33 13.23 -46.38
N ILE A 308 13.05 13.01 -45.10
CA ILE A 308 11.85 13.52 -44.43
C ILE A 308 11.76 15.04 -44.65
N PRO A 309 10.67 15.55 -45.25
CA PRO A 309 10.54 16.97 -45.52
C PRO A 309 10.57 17.74 -44.20
N LEU A 310 11.59 18.59 -44.05
CA LEU A 310 11.77 19.40 -42.86
C LEU A 310 10.59 20.39 -42.74
N PRO A 311 9.93 20.48 -41.56
CA PRO A 311 8.86 21.44 -41.38
C PRO A 311 9.39 22.85 -41.62
N ARG A 312 8.54 23.73 -42.17
CA ARG A 312 8.86 25.08 -42.68
C ARG A 312 9.59 26.02 -41.68
N LEU A 313 9.77 25.61 -40.43
CA LEU A 313 10.35 26.38 -39.33
C LEU A 313 11.50 25.67 -38.58
N SER A 314 12.00 24.52 -39.04
CA SER A 314 13.15 23.87 -38.40
C SER A 314 14.47 24.51 -38.83
N GLN A 315 14.77 25.69 -38.27
CA GLN A 315 16.10 26.29 -38.34
C GLN A 315 16.92 25.84 -37.12
N TRP A 316 18.13 25.35 -37.37
CA TRP A 316 19.09 25.04 -36.31
C TRP A 316 19.60 26.35 -35.69
N ILE A 317 19.08 26.68 -34.51
CA ILE A 317 19.53 27.85 -33.76
C ILE A 317 20.66 27.40 -32.83
N ARG A 318 21.86 28.00 -32.96
CA ARG A 318 22.95 27.81 -32.00
C ARG A 318 22.49 28.26 -30.60
N ALA A 319 22.81 27.47 -29.58
CA ALA A 319 22.39 27.69 -28.20
C ALA A 319 22.71 29.11 -27.68
N ASP A 320 23.79 29.71 -28.19
CA ASP A 320 24.30 31.01 -27.80
C ASP A 320 23.36 32.16 -28.19
N MET A 321 22.55 31.99 -29.25
CA MET A 321 21.62 33.03 -29.72
C MET A 321 20.45 33.26 -28.74
N ARG A 322 20.12 32.31 -27.87
CA ARG A 322 19.03 32.51 -26.89
C ARG A 322 19.41 33.44 -25.74
N LYS A 323 20.70 33.64 -25.46
CA LYS A 323 21.14 34.56 -24.38
C LYS A 323 20.91 36.03 -24.74
N ALA A 324 20.89 36.39 -26.02
CA ALA A 324 20.71 37.78 -26.45
C ALA A 324 19.26 38.29 -26.35
N PHE A 325 18.27 37.39 -26.30
CA PHE A 325 16.84 37.77 -26.20
C PHE A 325 16.31 37.89 -24.77
N ALA A 326 17.06 37.40 -23.77
CA ALA A 326 16.64 37.42 -22.37
C ALA A 326 17.06 38.68 -21.59
N SER A 327 17.69 39.67 -22.26
CA SER A 327 18.20 40.90 -21.65
C SER A 327 17.57 42.18 -22.21
N ARG A 328 16.29 42.14 -22.60
CA ARG A 328 15.48 43.33 -22.89
C ARG A 328 14.23 43.34 -22.02
#